data_AF-A0A3G2JLN8-F1
#
_entry.id   AF-A0A3G2JLN8-F1
#
_cell.length_a   1.000
_cell.length_b   1.000
_cell.length_c   1.000
_cell.angle_alpha   90.00
_cell.angle_beta   90.00
_cell.angle_gamma   90.00
#
_symmetry.space_group_name_H-M   'P 1'
#
loop_
_entity.id
_entity.type
_entity.pdbx_description
1 polymer ?
#
loop_
_entity_poly.entity_id
_entity_poly.type
_entity_poly.pdbx_seq_one_letter_code
_entity_poly.pdbx_strand_id
1 'polypeptide(L)'
;MSLCPATTDRAAAGDWLHPAWGAAGVEGVIVKGRAQAYRPGRRGWIKVRARTTAEGLIVAVTGTVQEPNTLLLGRYDTAARLRLVARTAPPSPRARSVVRPVPTGRGSRTVPPSRGM
;
A
#
# COMPACT_ATOMS: atom_id res chain seq x y z
N MET A 1 -16.25 15.18 27.28
CA MET A 1 -15.20 14.53 26.47
C MET A 1 -15.90 13.68 25.42
N SER A 2 -15.95 14.12 24.16
CA SER A 2 -16.61 13.33 23.10
C SER A 2 -15.65 12.24 22.62
N LEU A 3 -16.06 10.97 22.67
CA LEU A 3 -15.26 9.86 22.16
C LEU A 3 -15.04 9.94 20.63
N CYS A 4 -15.94 10.61 19.91
CA CYS A 4 -15.89 10.73 18.45
C CYS A 4 -16.14 12.20 18.07
N PRO A 5 -15.09 12.99 17.78
CA PRO A 5 -15.29 14.35 17.30
C PRO A 5 -16.05 14.35 15.97
N ALA A 6 -16.87 15.37 15.75
CA ALA A 6 -17.63 15.57 14.52
C ALA A 6 -17.57 17.04 14.12
N THR A 7 -17.49 17.32 12.82
CA THR A 7 -17.45 18.68 12.27
C THR A 7 -18.27 18.75 10.99
N THR A 8 -18.80 19.94 10.69
CA THR A 8 -19.36 20.29 9.38
C THR A 8 -18.39 21.09 8.53
N ASP A 9 -17.26 21.53 9.10
CA ASP A 9 -16.21 22.21 8.36
C ASP A 9 -15.34 21.20 7.60
N ARG A 10 -15.24 21.42 6.28
CA ARG A 10 -14.45 20.59 5.38
C ARG A 10 -12.95 20.72 5.64
N ALA A 11 -12.47 21.91 6.03
CA ALA A 11 -11.06 22.12 6.31
C ALA A 11 -10.64 21.30 7.54
N ALA A 12 -11.37 21.44 8.66
CA ALA A 12 -11.17 20.61 9.86
C ALA A 12 -11.25 19.10 9.57
N ALA A 13 -12.20 18.65 8.74
CA ALA A 13 -12.28 17.24 8.34
C ALA A 13 -11.09 16.80 7.45
N GLY A 14 -10.53 17.71 6.66
CA GLY A 14 -9.32 17.50 5.87
C GLY A 14 -8.09 17.32 6.74
N ASP A 15 -7.97 18.10 7.82
CA ASP A 15 -6.86 17.98 8.77
C ASP A 15 -6.84 16.63 9.47
N TRP A 16 -8.02 16.02 9.71
CA TRP A 16 -8.12 14.67 10.27
C TRP A 16 -7.65 13.57 9.30
N LEU A 17 -7.53 13.87 8.01
CA LEU A 17 -6.93 12.97 7.01
C LEU A 17 -5.40 13.14 6.91
N HIS A 18 -4.80 14.05 7.68
CA HIS A 18 -3.35 14.24 7.68
C HIS A 18 -2.62 12.97 8.15
N PRO A 19 -1.49 12.57 7.53
CA PRO A 19 -0.78 11.32 7.85
C PRO A 19 -0.38 11.16 9.32
N ALA A 20 -0.21 12.26 10.05
CA ALA A 20 0.06 12.24 11.49
C ALA A 20 -1.04 11.51 12.29
N TRP A 21 -2.30 11.61 11.88
CA TRP A 21 -3.41 10.86 12.49
C TRP A 21 -3.34 9.36 12.16
N GLY A 22 -2.82 9.01 10.98
CA GLY A 22 -2.54 7.63 10.59
C GLY A 22 -1.55 6.95 11.54
N ALA A 23 -0.52 7.66 11.98
CA ALA A 23 0.44 7.15 12.98
C ALA A 23 -0.20 6.90 14.35
N ALA A 24 -1.28 7.61 14.68
CA ALA A 24 -2.09 7.40 15.88
C ALA A 24 -3.17 6.31 15.71
N GLY A 25 -3.18 5.58 14.59
CA GLY A 25 -4.13 4.51 14.31
C GLY A 25 -5.45 4.96 13.67
N VAL A 26 -5.59 6.24 13.32
CA VAL A 26 -6.79 6.77 12.65
C VAL A 26 -6.65 6.63 11.14
N GLU A 27 -7.44 5.73 10.53
CA GLU A 27 -7.37 5.49 9.08
C GLU A 27 -8.01 6.59 8.21
N GLY A 28 -8.89 7.41 8.80
CA GLY A 28 -9.59 8.50 8.13
C GLY A 28 -10.96 8.80 8.73
N VAL A 29 -11.85 9.38 7.92
CA VAL A 29 -13.14 9.92 8.38
C VAL A 29 -14.34 9.19 7.78
N ILE A 30 -15.46 9.22 8.49
CA ILE A 30 -16.76 8.77 8.00
C ILE A 30 -17.63 9.99 7.71
N VAL A 31 -18.09 10.12 6.48
CA VAL A 31 -19.02 11.17 6.06
C VAL A 31 -20.43 10.59 6.02
N LYS A 32 -21.36 11.25 6.71
CA LYS A 32 -22.78 10.90 6.79
C LYS A 32 -23.64 12.16 6.85
N GLY A 33 -24.91 12.06 6.47
CA GLY A 33 -25.85 13.16 6.61
C GLY A 33 -26.11 13.50 8.08
N ARG A 34 -26.21 14.80 8.41
CA ARG A 34 -26.34 15.28 9.80
C ARG A 34 -27.58 14.72 10.51
N ALA A 35 -28.70 14.60 9.79
CA ALA A 35 -29.96 14.05 10.28
C ALA A 35 -30.29 12.69 9.63
N GLN A 36 -29.28 12.00 9.07
CA GLN A 36 -29.52 10.74 8.37
C GLN A 36 -29.85 9.62 9.37
N ALA A 37 -31.06 9.08 9.25
CA ALA A 37 -31.45 7.89 9.99
C ALA A 37 -30.53 6.70 9.67
N TYR A 38 -30.20 5.92 10.69
CA TYR A 38 -29.50 4.66 10.49
C TYR A 38 -30.37 3.69 9.69
N ARG A 39 -29.82 3.13 8.61
CA ARG A 39 -30.53 2.19 7.73
C ARG A 39 -29.73 0.89 7.67
N PRO A 40 -30.11 -0.14 8.44
CA PRO A 40 -29.43 -1.43 8.44
C PRO A 40 -29.33 -2.01 7.03
N GLY A 41 -28.16 -2.60 6.69
CA GLY A 41 -27.94 -3.23 5.39
C GLY A 41 -27.88 -2.28 4.19
N ARG A 42 -27.87 -0.95 4.39
CA ARG A 42 -27.75 0.04 3.32
C ARG A 42 -26.41 0.76 3.38
N ARG A 43 -25.78 0.95 2.22
CA ARG A 43 -24.56 1.76 2.07
C ARG A 43 -24.91 3.25 2.04
N GLY A 44 -25.14 3.82 3.21
CA GLY A 44 -25.53 5.22 3.37
C GLY A 44 -24.41 6.17 3.81
N TRP A 45 -23.28 5.65 4.29
CA TRP A 45 -22.15 6.42 4.79
C TRP A 45 -20.92 6.19 3.92
N ILE A 46 -20.08 7.22 3.79
CA ILE A 46 -18.88 7.20 2.95
C ILE A 46 -17.66 7.12 3.86
N LYS A 47 -16.80 6.11 3.64
CA LYS A 47 -15.50 6.01 4.30
C LYS A 47 -14.44 6.67 3.44
N VAL A 48 -13.87 7.76 3.93
CA VAL A 48 -12.74 8.45 3.29
C VAL A 48 -11.49 8.09 4.08
N ARG A 49 -10.52 7.44 3.43
CA ARG A 49 -9.28 7.00 4.10
C ARG A 49 -8.10 7.84 3.63
N ALA A 50 -7.23 8.19 4.56
CA ALA A 50 -5.92 8.74 4.21
C ALA A 50 -5.13 7.68 3.43
N ARG A 51 -4.32 8.11 2.46
CA ARG A 51 -3.48 7.24 1.65
C ARG A 51 -2.06 7.76 1.66
N THR A 52 -1.11 6.89 1.99
CA THR A 52 0.30 7.12 1.78
C THR A 52 0.81 6.21 0.66
N THR A 53 1.83 6.68 -0.05
CA THR A 53 2.49 5.94 -1.10
C THR A 53 3.98 5.84 -0.77
N ALA A 54 4.60 4.75 -1.24
CA ALA A 54 6.04 4.57 -1.17
C ALA A 54 6.49 3.90 -2.45
N GLU A 55 7.72 4.21 -2.86
CA GLU A 55 8.35 3.56 -4.00
C GLU A 55 9.01 2.25 -3.58
N GLY A 56 9.05 1.29 -4.50
CA GLY A 56 9.68 -0.01 -4.29
C GLY A 56 10.21 -0.56 -5.61
N LEU A 57 11.28 -1.33 -5.52
CA LEU A 57 11.88 -2.03 -6.65
C LEU A 57 11.06 -3.28 -6.96
N ILE A 58 10.83 -3.56 -8.24
CA ILE A 58 10.30 -4.87 -8.65
C ILE A 58 11.46 -5.86 -8.53
N VAL A 59 11.41 -6.72 -7.51
CA VAL A 59 12.47 -7.70 -7.24
C VAL A 59 12.19 -9.05 -7.86
N ALA A 60 10.93 -9.33 -8.16
CA ALA A 60 10.48 -10.54 -8.84
C ALA A 60 9.06 -10.36 -9.39
N VAL A 61 8.67 -11.27 -10.29
CA VAL A 61 7.33 -11.39 -10.83
C VAL A 61 6.85 -12.83 -10.69
N THR A 62 5.54 -13.04 -10.60
CA THR A 62 4.94 -14.36 -10.88
C THR A 62 4.35 -14.35 -12.29
N GLY A 63 4.44 -15.47 -13.01
CA GLY A 63 4.19 -15.49 -14.45
C GLY A 63 5.43 -15.11 -15.25
N THR A 64 5.23 -14.63 -16.48
CA THR A 64 6.34 -14.14 -17.32
C THR A 64 6.55 -12.64 -17.10
N VAL A 65 7.70 -12.11 -17.52
CA VAL A 65 7.97 -10.66 -17.40
C VAL A 65 7.04 -9.86 -18.33
N GLN A 66 6.66 -10.44 -19.46
CA GLN A 66 5.73 -9.85 -20.42
C GLN A 66 4.28 -9.90 -19.92
N GLU A 67 3.94 -10.94 -19.15
CA GLU A 67 2.59 -11.16 -18.62
C GLU A 67 2.64 -11.48 -17.11
N PRO A 68 2.97 -10.48 -16.25
CA PRO A 68 3.08 -10.72 -14.83
C PRO A 68 1.69 -10.83 -14.20
N ASN A 69 1.51 -11.92 -13.44
CA ASN A 69 0.35 -12.16 -12.60
C ASN A 69 0.40 -11.33 -11.32
N THR A 70 1.59 -11.17 -10.72
CA THR A 70 1.82 -10.27 -9.58
C THR A 70 3.25 -9.72 -9.62
N LEU A 71 3.46 -8.55 -9.03
CA LEU A 71 4.77 -7.96 -8.81
C LEU A 71 5.15 -8.10 -7.33
N LEU A 72 6.38 -8.54 -7.09
CA LEU A 72 6.99 -8.58 -5.77
C LEU A 72 7.87 -7.34 -5.60
N LEU A 73 7.55 -6.52 -4.59
CA LEU A 73 8.19 -5.24 -4.36
C LEU A 73 9.14 -5.32 -3.18
N GLY A 74 10.38 -4.86 -3.39
CA GLY A 74 11.40 -4.77 -2.37
C GLY A 74 11.88 -3.34 -2.12
N ARG A 75 12.36 -3.09 -0.90
CA ARG A 75 13.02 -1.83 -0.51
C ARG A 75 14.25 -2.15 0.31
N TYR A 76 15.28 -1.32 0.19
CA TYR A 76 16.44 -1.40 1.07
C TYR A 76 16.08 -0.87 2.45
N ASP A 77 16.45 -1.62 3.49
CA ASP A 77 16.40 -1.15 4.87
C ASP A 77 17.61 -0.25 5.20
N THR A 78 17.67 0.25 6.43
CA THR A 78 18.75 1.12 6.90
C THR A 78 20.12 0.43 6.93
N ALA A 79 20.17 -0.90 6.91
CA ALA A 79 21.39 -1.70 6.84
C ALA A 79 21.75 -2.08 5.39
N ALA A 80 21.17 -1.39 4.40
CA ALA A 80 21.35 -1.67 2.97
C ALA A 80 20.97 -3.10 2.55
N ARG A 81 20.05 -3.75 3.26
CA ARG A 81 19.55 -5.08 2.90
C ARG A 81 18.22 -4.94 2.15
N LEU A 82 18.13 -5.61 1.01
CA LEU A 82 16.89 -5.67 0.24
C LEU A 82 15.86 -6.53 0.99
N ARG A 83 14.73 -5.93 1.36
CA ARG A 83 13.61 -6.60 2.03
C ARG A 83 12.41 -6.63 1.09
N LEU A 84 11.74 -7.78 1.00
CA LEU A 84 10.43 -7.86 0.38
C LEU A 84 9.42 -7.14 1.27
N VAL A 85 8.72 -6.15 0.73
CA VAL A 85 7.80 -5.28 1.50
C VAL A 85 6.36 -5.38 1.03
N ALA A 86 6.11 -5.80 -0.22
CA ALA A 86 4.75 -5.91 -0.73
C ALA A 86 4.63 -6.89 -1.90
N ARG A 87 3.40 -7.33 -2.11
CA ARG A 87 2.95 -8.04 -3.31
C ARG A 87 1.74 -7.30 -3.86
N THR A 88 1.73 -7.06 -5.17
CA THR A 88 0.58 -6.43 -5.81
C THR A 88 -0.56 -7.42 -6.03
N ALA A 89 -1.78 -6.91 -6.17
CA ALA A 89 -2.82 -7.60 -6.94
C ALA A 89 -2.40 -7.72 -8.43
N PRO A 90 -3.17 -8.43 -9.28
CA PRO A 90 -2.89 -8.45 -10.71
C PRO A 90 -2.69 -7.04 -11.27
N PRO A 91 -1.51 -6.75 -11.86
CA PRO A 91 -1.21 -5.42 -12.35
C PRO A 91 -2.15 -5.05 -13.50
N SER A 92 -2.51 -3.77 -13.59
CA SER A 92 -3.30 -3.27 -14.70
C SER A 92 -2.55 -3.42 -16.03
N PRO A 93 -3.24 -3.43 -17.18
CA PRO A 93 -2.57 -3.52 -18.49
C PRO A 93 -1.47 -2.46 -18.69
N ARG A 94 -1.71 -1.22 -18.22
CA ARG A 94 -0.72 -0.15 -18.26
C ARG A 94 0.51 -0.43 -17.38
N ALA A 95 0.31 -1.02 -16.20
CA ALA A 95 1.43 -1.36 -15.32
C ALA A 95 2.25 -2.54 -15.90
N ARG A 96 1.60 -3.50 -16.58
CA ARG A 96 2.27 -4.62 -17.27
C ARG A 96 3.17 -4.15 -18.41
N SER A 97 2.70 -3.21 -19.24
CA SER A 97 3.41 -2.81 -20.46
C SER A 97 4.77 -2.16 -20.23
N VAL A 98 5.00 -1.61 -19.04
CA VAL A 98 6.25 -0.92 -18.66
C VAL A 98 7.24 -1.80 -17.90
N VAL A 99 6.86 -3.03 -17.52
CA VAL A 99 7.79 -3.95 -16.84
C VAL A 99 8.83 -4.44 -17.85
N ARG A 100 10.11 -4.28 -17.51
CA ARG A 100 11.23 -4.74 -18.32
C ARG A 100 12.27 -5.44 -17.43
N PRO A 101 12.89 -6.54 -17.90
CA PRO A 101 14.06 -7.09 -17.23
C PRO A 101 15.15 -6.04 -17.18
N VAL A 102 15.76 -5.86 -16.01
CA VAL A 102 16.98 -5.06 -15.90
C VAL A 102 18.16 -5.96 -16.27
N PRO A 103 19.06 -5.54 -17.18
CA PRO A 103 20.28 -6.29 -17.46
C PRO A 103 21.09 -6.42 -16.18
N THR A 104 21.24 -7.64 -15.68
CA THR A 104 22.11 -7.91 -14.54
C THR A 104 23.55 -7.90 -15.01
N GLY A 105 24.32 -6.90 -14.58
CA GLY A 105 25.77 -7.04 -14.52
C GLY A 105 26.08 -8.28 -13.67
N ARG A 106 26.91 -9.18 -14.18
CA ARG A 106 27.22 -10.50 -13.61
C ARG A 106 27.87 -10.36 -12.22
N GLY A 107 27.07 -10.18 -11.18
CA GLY A 107 27.49 -10.20 -9.77
C GLY A 107 27.40 -11.62 -9.22
N SER A 108 28.54 -12.30 -9.10
CA SER A 108 28.66 -13.61 -8.48
C SER A 108 28.23 -13.55 -7.01
N ARG A 109 27.08 -14.14 -6.68
CA ARG A 109 26.76 -14.54 -5.31
C ARG A 109 26.59 -16.05 -5.27
N THR A 110 27.72 -16.74 -5.21
CA THR A 110 27.78 -18.16 -4.83
C THR A 110 27.11 -18.33 -3.48
N VAL A 111 25.99 -19.04 -3.46
CA VAL A 111 25.40 -19.58 -2.24
C VAL A 111 26.33 -20.71 -1.79
N PRO A 112 26.96 -20.64 -0.60
CA PRO A 112 27.77 -21.76 -0.12
C PRO A 112 26.84 -22.97 0.14
N PRO A 113 27.26 -24.20 -0.19
CA PRO A 113 26.45 -25.39 0.03
C PRO A 113 26.20 -25.57 1.52
N SER A 114 24.94 -25.80 1.89
CA SER A 114 24.55 -26.22 3.22
C SER A 114 25.22 -27.54 3.56
N ARG A 115 26.13 -27.55 4.54
CA ARG A 115 26.58 -28.79 5.18
C ARG A 115 25.37 -29.38 5.91
N GLY A 116 24.84 -30.48 5.38
CA GLY A 116 23.96 -31.36 6.12
C GLY A 116 24.72 -31.99 7.29
N MET A 117 24.02 -32.14 8.40
CA MET A 117 24.38 -33.00 9.53
C MET A 117 23.17 -33.89 9.79
#